data_AF-A0A0L7K309-F1
#
_entry.id   AF-A0A0L7K309-F1
#
_cell.length_a   1.000
_cell.length_b   1.000
_cell.length_c   1.000
_cell.angle_alpha   90.00
_cell.angle_beta   90.00
_cell.angle_gamma   90.00
#
_symmetry.space_group_name_H-M   'P 1'
#
loop_
_entity.id
_entity.type
_entity.pdbx_description
1 polymer ?
#
loop_
_entity_poly.entity_id
_entity_poly.type
_entity_poly.pdbx_seq_one_letter_code
_entity_poly.pdbx_strand_id
1 'polypeptide(L)'
;KFCVVLFTRELAKRLRGENVVVNSVNPGAVGTRIFDGWHGLFGRVVTWFFFCFFKTPWQGAQTALHVALDETAGDVSGEYFENCCQSRAISRAYNDKLANEVWEASLR
;
A
#
# COMPACT_ATOMS: atom_id res chain seq x y z
N LYS A 1 -2.94 4.13 -5.33
CA LYS A 1 -1.69 3.61 -4.69
C LYS A 1 -0.50 4.57 -4.85
N PHE A 2 -0.30 5.22 -6.01
CA PHE A 2 0.81 6.17 -6.22
C PHE A 2 0.96 7.26 -5.13
N CYS A 3 -0.10 8.02 -4.85
CA CYS A 3 -0.05 9.08 -3.82
C CYS A 3 0.18 8.53 -2.42
N VAL A 4 -0.25 7.30 -2.13
CA VAL A 4 0.01 6.64 -0.83
C VAL A 4 1.51 6.42 -0.66
N VAL A 5 2.21 5.93 -1.68
CA VAL A 5 3.68 5.75 -1.61
C VAL A 5 4.40 7.09 -1.40
N LEU A 6 4.00 8.12 -2.15
CA LEU A 6 4.55 9.48 -1.98
C LEU A 6 4.32 10.03 -0.58
N PHE A 7 3.09 9.88 -0.06
CA PHE A 7 2.72 10.31 1.28
C PHE A 7 3.49 9.56 2.36
N THR A 8 3.59 8.22 2.26
CA THR A 8 4.40 7.37 3.15
C THR A 8 5.84 7.85 3.20
N ARG A 9 6.45 8.15 2.04
CA ARG A 9 7.83 8.65 1.98
C ARG A 9 8.00 9.99 2.67
N GLU A 10 7.09 10.93 2.43
CA GLU A 10 7.16 12.25 3.07
C GLU A 10 6.91 12.15 4.59
N LEU A 11 5.95 11.33 5.01
CA LEU A 11 5.66 11.08 6.42
C LEU A 11 6.87 10.46 7.13
N ALA A 12 7.47 9.43 6.53
CA ALA A 12 8.69 8.79 7.05
C ALA A 12 9.83 9.79 7.20
N LYS A 13 10.01 10.73 6.25
CA LYS A 13 11.04 11.77 6.35
C LYS A 13 10.80 12.74 7.49
N ARG A 14 9.54 13.11 7.73
CA ARG A 14 9.13 14.08 8.76
C ARG A 14 9.21 13.48 10.16
N LEU A 15 9.02 12.16 10.29
CA LEU A 15 9.16 11.42 11.55
C LEU A 15 10.57 10.85 11.76
N ARG A 16 11.58 11.29 10.99
CA ARG A 16 12.95 10.84 11.20
C ARG A 16 13.45 11.27 12.58
N GLY A 17 13.97 10.31 13.34
CA GLY A 17 14.43 10.51 14.71
C GLY A 17 13.35 10.19 15.76
N GLU A 18 12.10 10.05 15.34
CA GLU A 18 11.03 9.51 16.18
C GLU A 18 11.09 7.97 16.17
N ASN A 19 10.57 7.35 17.22
CA ASN A 19 10.45 5.90 17.30
C ASN A 19 9.21 5.39 16.53
N VAL A 20 9.07 5.81 15.27
CA VAL A 20 7.92 5.50 14.41
C VAL A 20 8.40 5.06 13.03
N VAL A 21 7.95 3.87 12.62
CA VAL A 21 8.20 3.31 11.28
C VAL A 21 6.98 3.52 10.40
N VAL A 22 7.19 3.96 9.16
CA VAL A 22 6.12 4.27 8.22
C VAL A 22 6.40 3.65 6.87
N ASN A 23 5.68 2.58 6.54
CA ASN A 23 5.81 1.88 5.26
C ASN A 23 4.46 1.77 4.55
N SER A 24 4.49 1.52 3.25
CA SER A 24 3.30 1.35 2.41
C SER A 24 3.20 -0.09 1.93
N VAL A 25 1.99 -0.63 1.85
CA VAL A 25 1.76 -2.04 1.50
C VAL A 25 0.84 -2.18 0.30
N ASN A 26 1.14 -3.16 -0.54
CA ASN A 26 0.25 -3.68 -1.56
C ASN A 26 -0.10 -5.14 -1.26
N PRO A 27 -1.37 -5.47 -0.99
CA PRO A 27 -1.78 -6.85 -0.70
C PRO A 27 -1.76 -7.75 -1.96
N GLY A 28 -1.56 -7.17 -3.14
CA GLY A 28 -1.70 -7.82 -4.44
C GLY A 28 -3.15 -7.79 -4.94
N ALA A 29 -3.47 -8.68 -5.88
CA ALA A 29 -4.83 -8.94 -6.30
C ALA A 29 -5.51 -9.86 -5.28
N VAL A 30 -6.57 -9.35 -4.64
CA VAL A 30 -7.27 -10.03 -3.54
C VAL A 30 -8.76 -10.05 -3.83
N GLY A 31 -9.38 -11.21 -3.69
CA GLY A 31 -10.81 -11.41 -3.66
C GLY A 31 -11.44 -10.60 -2.54
N THR A 32 -11.98 -9.43 -2.86
CA THR A 32 -12.74 -8.58 -1.95
C THR A 32 -13.98 -8.05 -2.68
N ARG A 33 -14.92 -7.51 -1.93
CA ARG A 33 -16.17 -6.92 -2.46
C ARG A 33 -15.99 -5.51 -3.02
N ILE A 34 -14.75 -5.09 -3.31
CA ILE A 34 -14.42 -3.72 -3.75
C ILE A 34 -15.10 -3.36 -5.09
N PHE A 35 -15.43 -4.36 -5.91
CA PHE A 35 -16.05 -4.17 -7.21
C PHE A 35 -17.58 -4.26 -7.18
N ASP A 36 -18.21 -4.57 -6.03
CA ASP A 36 -19.68 -4.77 -5.96
C ASP A 36 -20.48 -3.54 -6.39
N GLY A 37 -19.92 -2.33 -6.20
CA GLY A 37 -20.53 -1.07 -6.60
C GLY A 37 -20.40 -0.76 -8.10
N TRP A 38 -19.65 -1.55 -8.87
CA TRP A 38 -19.43 -1.28 -10.28
C TRP A 38 -20.60 -1.76 -11.14
N HIS A 39 -21.28 -0.83 -11.82
CA HIS A 39 -22.26 -1.10 -12.88
C HIS A 39 -23.20 -2.32 -12.62
N GLY A 40 -23.66 -2.46 -11.37
CA GLY A 40 -24.58 -3.54 -10.96
C GLY A 40 -24.04 -4.95 -11.16
N LEU A 41 -24.62 -5.71 -12.09
CA LEU A 41 -24.29 -7.12 -12.32
C LEU A 41 -22.83 -7.33 -12.75
N PHE A 42 -22.27 -6.40 -13.52
CA PHE A 42 -20.88 -6.48 -13.96
C PHE A 42 -19.92 -6.53 -12.76
N GLY A 43 -20.10 -5.65 -11.78
CA GLY A 43 -19.29 -5.62 -10.56
C GLY A 43 -19.35 -6.92 -9.77
N ARG A 44 -20.53 -7.54 -9.68
CA ARG A 44 -20.67 -8.86 -9.03
C ARG A 44 -19.93 -9.97 -9.77
N VAL A 45 -19.93 -9.94 -11.11
CA VAL A 45 -19.15 -10.90 -11.92
C VAL A 45 -17.65 -10.68 -11.71
N VAL A 46 -17.19 -9.43 -11.66
CA VAL A 46 -15.78 -9.12 -11.35
C VAL A 46 -15.41 -9.58 -9.93
N THR A 47 -16.24 -9.28 -8.93
CA THR A 47 -16.02 -9.75 -7.55
C THR A 47 -15.93 -11.27 -7.49
N TRP A 48 -16.84 -11.99 -8.15
CA TRP A 48 -16.82 -13.45 -8.19
C TRP A 48 -15.55 -13.99 -8.87
N PHE A 49 -15.15 -13.42 -10.00
CA PHE A 49 -13.90 -13.76 -10.67
C PHE A 49 -12.69 -13.56 -9.74
N PHE A 50 -12.66 -12.46 -8.99
CA PHE A 50 -11.58 -12.19 -8.04
C PHE A 50 -11.54 -13.20 -6.89
N PHE A 51 -12.70 -13.63 -6.37
CA PHE A 51 -12.77 -14.67 -5.34
C PHE A 51 -12.32 -16.04 -5.82
N CYS A 52 -12.52 -16.38 -7.10
CA CYS A 52 -12.15 -17.69 -7.64
C CYS A 52 -10.67 -17.82 -8.01
N PHE A 53 -10.03 -16.75 -8.51
CA PHE A 53 -8.72 -16.85 -9.16
C PHE A 53 -7.58 -16.09 -8.47
N PHE A 54 -7.87 -15.29 -7.45
CA PHE A 54 -6.85 -14.49 -6.76
C PHE A 54 -6.77 -14.78 -5.26
N LYS A 55 -5.89 -14.07 -4.55
CA LYS A 55 -5.65 -14.28 -3.13
C LYS A 55 -6.93 -14.11 -2.31
N THR A 56 -7.06 -14.89 -1.25
CA THR A 56 -8.06 -14.65 -0.21
C THR A 56 -7.72 -13.39 0.60
N PRO A 57 -8.70 -12.77 1.29
CA PRO A 57 -8.44 -11.67 2.22
C PRO A 57 -7.37 -12.01 3.28
N TRP A 58 -7.39 -13.24 3.79
CA TRP A 58 -6.37 -13.74 4.72
C TRP A 58 -4.97 -13.63 4.10
N GLN A 59 -4.80 -14.11 2.87
CA GLN A 59 -3.51 -14.09 2.16
C GLN A 59 -3.09 -12.67 1.81
N GLY A 60 -4.04 -11.80 1.46
CA GLY A 60 -3.80 -10.39 1.20
C GLY A 60 -3.31 -9.62 2.44
N ALA A 61 -3.77 -10.00 3.64
CA ALA A 61 -3.38 -9.35 4.88
C ALA A 61 -1.93 -9.63 5.31
N GLN A 62 -1.31 -10.69 4.78
CA GLN A 62 0.02 -11.13 5.20
C GLN A 62 1.10 -10.06 5.04
N THR A 63 1.06 -9.27 3.94
CA THR A 63 2.07 -8.22 3.75
C THR A 63 1.92 -7.09 4.77
N ALA A 64 0.68 -6.75 5.17
CA ALA A 64 0.46 -5.77 6.23
C ALA A 64 0.92 -6.29 7.60
N LEU A 65 0.63 -7.57 7.90
CA LEU A 65 1.08 -8.21 9.13
C LEU A 65 2.60 -8.32 9.19
N HIS A 66 3.26 -8.72 8.10
CA HIS A 66 4.72 -8.76 8.01
C HIS A 66 5.33 -7.39 8.30
N VAL A 67 4.86 -6.33 7.63
CA VAL A 67 5.38 -4.97 7.85
C VAL A 67 5.12 -4.45 9.27
N ALA A 68 4.07 -4.92 9.94
CA ALA A 68 3.74 -4.48 11.30
C ALA A 68 4.45 -5.29 12.41
N LEU A 69 4.84 -6.53 12.14
CA LEU A 69 5.27 -7.48 13.17
C LEU A 69 6.69 -8.02 12.99
N ASP A 70 7.24 -7.98 11.78
CA ASP A 70 8.57 -8.50 11.49
C ASP A 70 9.65 -7.48 11.90
N GLU A 71 10.64 -7.94 12.67
CA GLU A 71 11.72 -7.08 13.18
C GLU A 71 12.52 -6.44 12.04
N THR A 72 12.81 -7.18 10.97
CA THR A 72 13.58 -6.67 9.83
C THR A 72 12.80 -5.65 9.01
N ALA A 73 11.47 -5.80 8.94
CA ALA A 73 10.62 -4.78 8.35
C ALA A 73 10.54 -3.51 9.22
N GLY A 74 10.80 -3.63 10.52
CA GLY A 74 10.92 -2.53 11.46
C GLY A 74 12.20 -1.71 11.32
N ASP A 75 13.24 -2.25 10.68
CA ASP A 75 14.53 -1.54 10.48
C ASP A 75 14.50 -0.52 9.33
N VAL A 76 13.43 -0.50 8.53
CA VAL A 76 13.29 0.36 7.36
C VAL A 76 12.03 1.22 7.43
N SER A 77 12.11 2.47 6.96
CA SER A 77 10.99 3.41 6.95
C SER A 77 10.95 4.21 5.65
N GLY A 78 9.75 4.49 5.15
CA GLY A 78 9.50 5.16 3.87
C GLY A 78 9.46 4.21 2.66
N GLU A 79 9.34 2.90 2.92
CA GLU A 79 9.46 1.87 1.89
C GLU A 79 8.10 1.33 1.43
N TYR A 80 8.14 0.58 0.32
CA TYR A 80 6.97 -0.05 -0.28
C TYR A 80 7.14 -1.57 -0.26
N PHE A 81 6.10 -2.26 0.21
CA PHE A 81 6.09 -3.71 0.36
C PHE A 81 5.00 -4.36 -0.47
N GLU A 82 5.34 -5.50 -1.05
CA GLU A 82 4.42 -6.35 -1.79
C GLU A 82 4.86 -7.81 -1.64
N ASN A 83 3.90 -8.72 -1.46
CA ASN A 83 4.18 -10.15 -1.26
C ASN A 83 5.16 -10.43 -0.09
N CYS A 84 5.04 -9.67 0.99
CA CYS A 84 5.90 -9.78 2.18
C CYS A 84 7.39 -9.53 1.90
N CYS A 85 7.70 -8.75 0.87
CA CYS A 85 9.06 -8.32 0.54
C CYS A 85 9.08 -6.81 0.30
N GLN A 86 10.20 -6.16 0.62
CA GLN A 86 10.47 -4.82 0.13
C GLN A 86 10.53 -4.85 -1.41
N SER A 87 9.80 -3.95 -2.05
CA SER A 87 9.62 -3.90 -3.50
C SER A 87 9.78 -2.48 -4.01
N ARG A 88 9.82 -2.32 -5.33
CA ARG A 88 9.98 -1.02 -5.97
C ARG A 88 8.66 -0.55 -6.57
N ALA A 89 8.20 0.62 -6.12
CA ALA A 89 7.10 1.33 -6.77
C ALA A 89 7.54 1.92 -8.13
N ILE A 90 6.63 2.55 -8.85
CA ILE A 90 6.98 3.25 -10.09
C ILE A 90 8.03 4.34 -9.82
N SER A 91 8.95 4.57 -10.76
CA SER A 91 10.10 5.48 -10.58
C SER A 91 9.70 6.87 -10.10
N ARG A 92 8.58 7.40 -10.60
CA ARG A 92 8.04 8.72 -10.22
C ARG A 92 7.65 8.81 -8.74
N ALA A 93 7.43 7.69 -8.05
CA ALA A 93 7.08 7.66 -6.64
C ALA A 93 8.27 8.00 -5.72
N TYR A 94 9.48 8.05 -6.27
CA TYR A 94 10.71 8.41 -5.56
C TYR A 94 11.13 9.87 -5.84
N ASN A 95 10.25 10.69 -6.41
CA ASN A 95 10.48 12.12 -6.58
C ASN A 95 10.10 12.87 -5.30
N ASP A 96 11.10 13.40 -4.61
CA ASP A 96 10.95 14.08 -3.33
C ASP A 96 10.15 15.38 -3.42
N LYS A 97 10.29 16.13 -4.52
CA LYS A 97 9.49 17.33 -4.77
C LYS A 97 8.01 16.97 -4.89
N LEU A 98 7.70 15.93 -5.65
CA LEU A 98 6.32 15.48 -5.83
C LEU A 98 5.71 14.91 -4.54
N ALA A 99 6.53 14.26 -3.70
CA ALA A 99 6.08 13.78 -2.40
C ALA A 99 5.67 14.94 -1.48
N ASN A 100 6.47 16.00 -1.45
CA ASN A 100 6.14 17.22 -0.73
C ASN A 100 4.89 17.92 -1.30
N GLU A 101 4.76 18.02 -2.63
CA GLU A 101 3.56 18.59 -3.28
C GLU A 101 2.28 17.82 -2.90
N VAL A 102 2.32 16.48 -2.89
CA VAL A 102 1.18 15.65 -2.47
C VAL A 102 0.85 15.86 -1.00
N TRP A 103 1.86 16.00 -0.13
CA TRP A 103 1.66 16.28 1.28
C TRP A 103 0.98 17.63 1.51
N GLU A 104 1.53 18.70 0.94
CA GLU A 104 0.97 20.05 1.10
C GLU A 104 -0.45 20.15 0.52
N ALA A 105 -0.73 19.46 -0.58
CA ALA A 105 -2.08 19.37 -1.12
C ALA A 105 -3.06 18.59 -0.23
N SER A 106 -2.57 17.63 0.56
CA SER A 106 -3.41 16.82 1.46
C SER A 106 -3.76 17.54 2.78
N LEU A 107 -3.05 18.63 3.11
CA LEU A 107 -3.31 19.46 4.28
C LEU A 107 -4.32 20.59 4.03
N ARG A 108 -4.65 20.86 2.76
CA ARG A 108 -5.63 21.86 2.36
C ARG A 108 -7.05 21.30 2.42
#